data_AF-A0A4Q1R8Z1-F1
#
_entry.id   AF-A0A4Q1R8Z1-F1
#
_cell.length_a   1.000
_cell.length_b   1.000
_cell.length_c   1.000
_cell.angle_alpha   90.00
_cell.angle_beta   90.00
_cell.angle_gamma   90.00
#
_symmetry.space_group_name_H-M   'P 1'
#
loop_
_entity.id
_entity.type
_entity.pdbx_description
1 polymer ?
#
loop_
_entity_poly.entity_id
_entity_poly.type
_entity_poly.pdbx_seq_one_letter_code
_entity_poly.pdbx_strand_id
1 'polypeptide(L)'
;MRERRSAARGVEKLRAAFVPLRSHREKCGGVAGRARRTSTHLTRQYALGEAEREAMIKEQRGMCVICLAADPVHVDHDHETGKVRGVLCFSCNAALGQFKDRPDVLRRAAEYPEGNVWKPTLEASGVYQLPS
;
A
#
# COMPACT_ATOMS: atom_id res chain seq x y z
N MET A 1 -25.06 -17.47 23.84
CA MET A 1 -25.79 -17.10 22.61
C MET A 1 -25.69 -15.58 22.46
N ARG A 2 -24.76 -15.08 21.64
CA ARG A 2 -24.65 -13.65 21.30
C ARG A 2 -24.59 -13.55 19.79
N GLU A 3 -25.43 -12.68 19.28
CA GLU A 3 -25.96 -12.68 17.92
C GLU A 3 -24.89 -12.37 16.86
N ARG A 4 -24.94 -13.17 15.80
CA ARG A 4 -24.31 -12.87 14.52
C ARG A 4 -24.98 -11.63 13.93
N ARG A 5 -24.32 -10.47 13.95
CA ARG A 5 -24.72 -9.34 13.11
C ARG A 5 -23.93 -9.38 11.82
N SER A 6 -24.56 -10.02 10.83
CA SER A 6 -24.23 -9.94 9.41
C SER A 6 -24.31 -8.48 8.94
N ALA A 7 -23.25 -8.00 8.29
CA ALA A 7 -23.28 -6.81 7.46
C ALA A 7 -22.65 -7.13 6.10
N ALA A 8 -23.24 -8.10 5.40
CA ALA A 8 -23.09 -8.21 3.96
C ALA A 8 -23.85 -7.04 3.31
N ARG A 9 -23.14 -5.96 2.94
CA ARG A 9 -23.67 -4.95 2.00
C ARG A 9 -22.55 -4.39 1.12
N GLY A 10 -22.56 -4.84 -0.14
CA GLY A 10 -22.25 -4.00 -1.29
C GLY A 10 -20.78 -3.81 -1.64
N VAL A 11 -20.11 -4.89 -2.06
CA VAL A 11 -18.86 -4.78 -2.84
C VAL A 11 -19.26 -4.76 -4.31
N GLU A 12 -19.73 -3.62 -4.83
CA GLU A 12 -20.00 -3.51 -6.27
C GLU A 12 -19.29 -2.29 -6.88
N LYS A 13 -18.26 -2.65 -7.67
CA LYS A 13 -17.69 -1.96 -8.84
C LYS A 13 -17.29 -0.50 -8.67
N LEU A 14 -15.99 -0.29 -8.42
CA LEU A 14 -15.29 0.90 -8.89
C LEU A 14 -14.25 0.47 -9.94
N ARG A 15 -14.65 0.62 -11.21
CA ARG A 15 -13.71 0.69 -12.34
C ARG A 15 -13.11 2.10 -12.31
N ALA A 16 -11.92 2.26 -11.76
CA ALA A 16 -11.20 3.53 -11.81
C ALA A 16 -10.32 3.61 -13.06
N ALA A 17 -10.43 4.74 -13.73
CA ALA A 17 -9.88 5.05 -15.04
C ALA A 17 -8.35 5.06 -15.06
N PHE A 18 -7.80 4.51 -16.15
CA PHE A 18 -6.37 4.49 -16.45
C PHE A 18 -5.88 5.90 -16.83
N VAL A 19 -4.99 6.47 -16.00
CA VAL A 19 -4.24 7.70 -16.33
C VAL A 19 -2.75 7.34 -16.42
N PRO A 20 -2.09 7.47 -17.60
CA PRO A 20 -0.68 7.17 -17.72
C PRO A 20 0.15 8.39 -17.28
N LEU A 21 1.03 8.22 -16.29
CA LEU A 21 2.01 9.24 -15.90
C LEU A 21 3.33 9.02 -16.65
N ARG A 22 3.96 10.13 -17.05
CA ARG A 22 5.20 10.16 -17.84
C ARG A 22 6.37 9.55 -17.06
N SER A 23 7.12 8.71 -17.76
CA SER A 23 8.35 8.09 -17.30
C SER A 23 9.35 9.12 -16.77
N HIS A 24 9.67 9.08 -15.48
CA HIS A 24 10.91 9.68 -15.00
C HIS A 24 11.61 8.73 -14.05
N ARG A 25 12.64 8.12 -14.62
CA ARG A 25 13.73 7.41 -13.98
C ARG A 25 14.30 8.27 -12.83
N GLU A 26 14.72 7.60 -11.76
CA GLU A 26 15.69 8.06 -10.74
C GLU A 26 15.14 8.87 -9.55
N LYS A 27 14.81 8.14 -8.47
CA LYS A 27 15.47 8.22 -7.13
C LYS A 27 14.50 7.82 -6.01
N CYS A 28 14.43 6.52 -5.74
CA CYS A 28 14.05 6.01 -4.43
C CYS A 28 15.25 6.25 -3.49
N GLY A 29 15.45 7.49 -3.05
CA GLY A 29 16.59 7.92 -2.23
C GLY A 29 16.14 8.29 -0.83
N GLY A 30 16.44 7.42 0.14
CA GLY A 30 16.21 7.65 1.55
C GLY A 30 16.94 8.90 2.10
N VAL A 31 16.34 9.43 3.17
CA VAL A 31 16.88 10.34 4.21
C VAL A 31 18.04 11.26 3.83
N ALA A 32 17.72 12.54 3.67
CA ALA A 32 18.68 13.62 3.92
C ALA A 32 18.01 14.79 4.66
N GLY A 33 18.55 15.11 5.84
CA GLY A 33 18.57 16.48 6.36
C GLY A 33 17.33 16.98 7.11
N ARG A 34 17.55 17.33 8.38
CA ARG A 34 16.68 18.22 9.16
C ARG A 34 16.57 19.58 8.46
N ALA A 35 15.52 19.80 7.69
CA ALA A 35 15.11 21.12 7.22
C ALA A 35 13.59 21.22 7.33
N ARG A 36 13.13 22.37 7.84
CA ARG A 36 11.74 22.70 8.15
C ARG A 36 10.91 22.57 6.85
N ARG A 37 10.18 21.46 6.70
CA ARG A 37 9.41 21.15 5.48
C ARG A 37 8.19 22.06 5.42
N THR A 38 8.28 23.14 4.67
CA THR A 38 7.11 23.88 4.19
C THR A 38 6.33 22.98 3.22
N SER A 39 5.00 23.12 3.22
CA SER A 39 4.04 22.34 2.42
C SER A 39 4.35 22.30 0.92
N THR A 40 5.15 23.24 0.42
CA THR A 40 5.52 23.42 -0.99
C THR A 40 6.57 22.43 -1.51
N HIS A 41 7.18 21.59 -0.67
CA HIS A 41 8.19 20.61 -1.11
C HIS A 41 7.63 19.21 -1.38
N LEU A 42 6.45 18.88 -0.87
CA LEU A 42 5.79 17.60 -1.15
C LEU A 42 5.18 17.55 -2.56
N THR A 43 4.91 18.71 -3.16
CA THR A 43 4.34 18.87 -4.50
C THR A 43 5.30 18.54 -5.65
N ARG A 44 6.61 18.35 -5.38
CA ARG A 44 7.62 18.16 -6.44
C ARG A 44 8.08 16.71 -6.64
N GLN A 45 7.81 15.80 -5.71
CA GLN A 45 8.26 14.40 -5.83
C GLN A 45 7.18 13.43 -6.28
N TYR A 46 5.91 13.82 -6.18
CA TYR A 46 4.77 13.05 -6.67
C TYR A 46 3.84 14.02 -7.37
N ALA A 47 3.57 13.78 -8.65
CA ALA A 47 2.71 14.62 -9.49
C ALA A 47 1.23 14.44 -9.12
N LEU A 48 0.91 14.57 -7.84
CA LEU A 48 -0.45 14.59 -7.33
C LEU A 48 -0.64 15.95 -6.66
N GLY A 49 -1.42 16.83 -7.29
CA GLY A 49 -1.85 18.07 -6.68
C GLY A 49 -2.70 17.83 -5.44
N GLU A 50 -2.84 18.84 -4.60
CA GLU A 50 -3.68 18.78 -3.39
C GLU A 50 -5.13 18.41 -3.73
N ALA A 51 -5.68 18.99 -4.79
CA ALA A 51 -7.02 18.68 -5.28
C ALA A 51 -7.19 17.21 -5.74
N GLU A 52 -6.16 16.64 -6.39
CA GLU A 52 -6.18 15.24 -6.82
C GLU A 52 -6.08 14.29 -5.62
N ARG A 53 -5.28 14.64 -4.62
CA ARG A 53 -5.22 13.93 -3.33
C ARG A 53 -6.56 13.94 -2.62
N GLU A 54 -7.22 15.10 -2.53
CA GLU A 54 -8.53 15.24 -1.89
C GLU A 54 -9.61 14.45 -2.64
N ALA A 55 -9.62 14.51 -3.98
CA ALA A 55 -10.54 13.73 -4.81
C ALA A 55 -10.37 12.22 -4.55
N MET A 56 -9.13 11.74 -4.47
CA MET A 56 -8.82 10.35 -4.15
C MET A 56 -9.27 9.96 -2.74
N ILE A 57 -9.01 10.80 -1.74
CA ILE A 57 -9.49 10.58 -0.36
C ILE A 57 -11.02 10.49 -0.33
N LYS A 58 -11.71 11.35 -1.09
CA LYS A 58 -13.18 11.32 -1.21
C LYS A 58 -13.67 10.03 -1.87
N GLU A 59 -13.01 9.57 -2.93
CA GLU A 59 -13.32 8.28 -3.57
C GLU A 59 -13.13 7.09 -2.61
N GLN A 60 -12.09 7.15 -1.77
CA GLN A 60 -11.84 6.20 -0.68
C GLN A 60 -12.75 6.39 0.54
N ARG A 61 -13.75 7.28 0.47
CA ARG A 61 -14.69 7.59 1.57
C ARG A 61 -14.01 8.09 2.84
N GLY A 62 -12.89 8.80 2.70
CA GLY A 62 -12.16 9.36 3.84
C GLY A 62 -11.39 8.32 4.66
N MET A 63 -11.21 7.09 4.17
CA MET A 63 -10.58 6.01 4.94
C MET A 63 -9.42 5.36 4.17
N CYS A 64 -8.48 4.79 4.91
CA CYS A 64 -7.45 3.94 4.34
C CYS A 64 -8.07 2.66 3.77
N VAL A 65 -7.83 2.38 2.49
CA VAL A 65 -8.40 1.23 1.77
C VAL A 65 -7.86 -0.14 2.20
N ILE A 66 -6.77 -0.18 2.98
CA ILE A 66 -6.19 -1.42 3.49
C ILE A 66 -6.82 -1.82 4.83
N CYS A 67 -6.75 -0.95 5.84
CA CYS A 67 -7.26 -1.28 7.17
C CYS A 67 -8.72 -0.87 7.41
N LEU A 68 -9.28 0.01 6.58
CA LEU A 68 -10.65 0.53 6.68
C LEU A 68 -10.99 1.19 8.03
N ALA A 69 -9.97 1.59 8.81
CA ALA A 69 -10.14 2.03 10.19
C ALA A 69 -9.47 3.37 10.52
N ALA A 70 -8.58 3.88 9.65
CA ALA A 70 -7.77 5.06 9.91
C ALA A 70 -7.79 6.03 8.73
N ASP A 71 -7.51 7.30 9.03
CA ASP A 71 -7.48 8.36 8.04
C ASP A 71 -6.33 8.17 7.04
N PRO A 72 -6.60 8.34 5.73
CA PRO A 72 -5.59 8.26 4.70
C PRO A 72 -4.79 9.57 4.66
N VAL A 73 -3.50 9.48 4.98
CA VAL A 73 -2.62 10.65 5.10
C VAL A 73 -1.45 10.63 4.11
N HIS A 74 -1.00 9.45 3.65
CA HIS A 74 0.16 9.28 2.78
C HIS A 74 -0.22 8.80 1.38
N VAL A 75 0.32 9.45 0.35
CA VAL A 75 0.19 8.98 -1.03
C VAL A 75 1.07 7.76 -1.24
N ASP A 76 0.43 6.65 -1.61
CA ASP A 76 1.06 5.37 -1.92
C ASP A 76 1.27 5.25 -3.44
N HIS A 77 2.44 4.76 -3.85
CA HIS A 77 2.81 4.67 -5.26
C HIS A 77 3.68 3.45 -5.52
N ASP A 78 3.57 2.94 -6.73
CA ASP A 78 4.39 1.85 -7.22
C ASP A 78 5.82 2.33 -7.47
N HIS A 79 6.80 1.69 -6.83
CA HIS A 79 8.20 2.09 -6.88
C HIS A 79 8.90 1.78 -8.21
N GLU A 80 8.31 0.94 -9.08
CA GLU A 80 8.86 0.62 -10.40
C GLU A 80 8.33 1.58 -11.48
N THR A 81 7.04 1.89 -11.43
CA THR A 81 6.31 2.65 -12.46
C THR A 81 6.02 4.09 -12.06
N GLY A 82 6.12 4.42 -10.78
CA GLY A 82 5.74 5.72 -10.22
C GLY A 82 4.23 5.96 -10.18
N LYS A 83 3.40 4.96 -10.51
CA LYS A 83 1.94 5.10 -10.53
C LYS A 83 1.39 5.19 -9.12
N VAL A 84 0.59 6.23 -8.86
CA VAL A 84 -0.13 6.36 -7.59
C VAL A 84 -1.18 5.25 -7.49
N ARG A 85 -1.18 4.55 -6.35
CA ARG A 85 -2.12 3.45 -6.06
C ARG A 85 -3.28 3.90 -5.19
N GLY A 86 -3.04 4.85 -4.29
CA GLY A 86 -4.05 5.36 -3.35
C GLY A 86 -3.47 6.31 -2.31
N VAL A 87 -4.28 6.70 -1.34
CA VAL A 87 -3.85 7.36 -0.11
C VAL A 87 -4.07 6.41 1.07
N LEU A 88 -3.02 6.13 1.84
CA LEU A 88 -3.05 5.16 2.94
C LEU A 88 -2.80 5.86 4.28
N CYS A 89 -3.17 5.19 5.38
CA CYS A 89 -2.73 5.63 6.71
C CYS A 89 -1.23 5.37 6.87
N PHE A 90 -0.59 6.03 7.84
CA PHE A 90 0.84 5.89 8.12
C PHE A 90 1.28 4.44 8.30
N SER A 91 0.55 3.67 9.12
CA SER A 91 0.92 2.29 9.46
C SER A 91 0.82 1.34 8.27
N CYS A 92 -0.24 1.43 7.46
CA CYS A 92 -0.40 0.57 6.28
C CYS A 92 0.65 0.90 5.21
N ASN A 93 0.89 2.20 4.95
CA ASN A 93 1.94 2.61 4.00
C ASN A 93 3.32 2.13 4.45
N ALA A 94 3.64 2.28 5.75
CA ALA A 94 4.90 1.79 6.30
C ALA A 94 5.02 0.26 6.19
N ALA A 95 3.95 -0.49 6.48
CA ALA A 95 3.94 -1.94 6.38
C ALA A 95 4.23 -2.43 4.95
N LEU A 96 3.62 -1.82 3.92
CA LEU A 96 3.93 -2.13 2.52
C LEU A 96 5.42 -1.94 2.22
N GLY A 97 6.01 -0.84 2.70
CA GLY A 97 7.44 -0.58 2.59
C GLY A 97 8.32 -1.59 3.33
N GLN A 98 7.92 -2.05 4.52
CA GLN A 98 8.63 -3.11 5.26
C GLN A 98 8.66 -4.43 4.50
N PHE A 99 7.58 -4.74 3.78
CA PHE A 99 7.49 -5.91 2.90
C PHE A 99 8.06 -5.65 1.50
N LYS A 100 8.65 -4.47 1.25
CA LYS A 100 9.25 -4.06 -0.04
C LYS A 100 8.27 -4.21 -1.21
N ASP A 101 6.99 -3.93 -0.98
CA ASP A 101 5.91 -4.07 -1.96
C ASP A 101 5.80 -5.48 -2.58
N ARG A 102 6.31 -6.53 -1.92
CA ARG A 102 6.31 -7.90 -2.44
C ARG A 102 4.99 -8.61 -2.17
N PRO A 103 4.14 -8.87 -3.18
CA PRO A 103 2.83 -9.48 -2.96
C PRO A 103 2.93 -10.92 -2.43
N ASP A 104 4.00 -11.65 -2.78
CA ASP A 104 4.26 -13.01 -2.28
C ASP A 104 4.57 -13.04 -0.78
N VAL A 105 5.23 -12.00 -0.26
CA VAL A 105 5.54 -11.88 1.17
C VAL A 105 4.31 -11.41 1.93
N LEU A 106 3.56 -10.46 1.37
CA LEU A 106 2.31 -9.95 1.97
C LEU A 106 1.26 -11.05 2.14
N ARG A 107 1.10 -11.95 1.15
CA ARG A 107 0.19 -13.11 1.26
C ARG A 107 0.59 -14.02 2.42
N ARG A 108 1.87 -14.38 2.54
CA ARG A 108 2.39 -15.18 3.66
C ARG A 108 2.25 -14.46 5.01
N ALA A 109 2.42 -13.14 5.02
CA ALA A 109 2.24 -12.33 6.23
C ALA A 109 0.77 -12.28 6.69
N ALA A 110 -0.19 -12.32 5.77
CA ALA A 110 -1.62 -12.43 6.10
C ALA A 110 -1.99 -13.81 6.67
N GLU A 111 -1.38 -14.87 6.14
CA GLU A 111 -1.56 -16.25 6.60
C GLU A 111 -0.97 -16.51 8.00
N TYR A 112 0.15 -15.87 8.33
CA TYR A 112 0.90 -16.17 9.56
C TYR A 112 0.11 -15.98 10.87
N PRO A 113 -0.62 -14.86 11.10
CA PRO A 113 -1.47 -14.70 12.29
C PRO A 113 -2.61 -15.71 12.40
N GLU A 114 -3.03 -16.33 11.29
CA GLU A 114 -4.05 -17.38 11.28
C GLU A 114 -3.49 -18.76 11.67
N GLY A 115 -2.19 -18.85 11.95
CA GLY A 115 -1.50 -20.10 12.30
C GLY A 115 -1.00 -20.88 11.08
N ASN A 116 -1.17 -20.33 9.87
CA ASN A 116 -0.64 -20.92 8.65
C ASN A 116 0.85 -20.57 8.51
N VAL A 117 1.68 -21.30 9.27
CA VAL A 117 3.13 -21.12 9.25
C VAL A 117 3.73 -21.81 8.04
N TRP A 118 4.28 -21.02 7.14
CA TRP A 118 4.98 -21.55 5.98
C TRP A 118 6.32 -22.19 6.39
N LYS A 119 6.51 -23.47 6.02
CA LYS A 119 7.74 -24.23 6.24
C LYS A 119 8.46 -24.47 4.91
N PRO A 120 9.75 -24.10 4.78
CA PRO A 120 10.56 -24.49 3.63
C PRO A 120 10.67 -26.01 3.51
N THR A 121 10.50 -26.55 2.31
CA THR A 121 10.85 -27.95 2.02
C THR A 121 12.34 -28.01 1.68
N LEU A 122 13.08 -28.84 2.41
CA LEU A 122 14.49 -29.14 2.12
C LEU A 122 14.54 -30.18 0.99
N GLU A 123 15.00 -29.78 -0.19
CA GLU A 123 15.23 -30.70 -1.32
C GLU A 123 16.63 -31.33 -1.27
N ALA A 124 17.61 -30.55 -0.82
CA ALA A 124 18.99 -30.96 -0.59
C ALA A 124 19.62 -30.04 0.47
N SER A 125 20.82 -30.39 0.95
CA SER A 125 21.57 -29.54 1.89
C SER A 125 21.77 -28.13 1.31
N GLY A 126 21.04 -27.15 1.87
CA GLY A 126 21.09 -25.75 1.45
C GLY A 126 20.14 -25.36 0.31
N VAL A 127 19.34 -26.30 -0.23
CA VAL A 127 18.36 -26.03 -1.28
C VAL A 127 16.95 -26.13 -0.69
N TYR A 128 16.22 -25.01 -0.76
CA TYR A 128 14.86 -24.90 -0.26
C TYR A 128 13.89 -24.63 -1.40
N GLN A 129 12.81 -25.39 -1.45
CA GLN A 129 11.70 -25.08 -2.34
C GLN A 129 10.78 -24.05 -1.69
N LEU A 130 10.55 -22.93 -2.37
CA LEU A 130 9.47 -22.01 -2.04
C LEU A 130 8.14 -22.59 -2.57
N PRO A 131 7.01 -22.31 -1.91
CA PRO A 131 5.71 -22.77 -2.35
C PRO A 131 5.32 -21.99 -3.60
N SER A 132 4.58 -22.64 -4.48
CA SER A 132 3.94 -22.02 -5.64
C SER A 132 2.93 -20.95 -5.23
#